data_AF-A0A5J4V589-F1
#
_entry.id   AF-A0A5J4V589-F1
#
_cell.length_a   1.000
_cell.length_b   1.000
_cell.length_c   1.000
_cell.angle_alpha   90.00
_cell.angle_beta   90.00
_cell.angle_gamma   90.00
#
_symmetry.space_group_name_H-M   'P 1'
#
loop_
_entity.id
_entity.type
_entity.pdbx_description
1 polymer ?
#
loop_
_entity_poly.entity_id
_entity_poly.type
_entity_poly.pdbx_seq_one_letter_code
_entity_poly.pdbx_strand_id
1 'polypeptide(L)'
;MRLYVMQLLESPIGKITEKTNEIRFVISAIRYDLREGMDVLTTKITDSGVSTVNISDKLMMIITIACCLIIVGDVLFNIFPYVDHMQGLSARSQKLIELLPVDENEKEMQMMPSMRTNYGKMDQMREHILDSGQDLIDAIKQHVERQQLVQAFQQIINITYHTFQEEEKEMDSKNYETEKKDAHKEQHLLLRQRLTSLGDHLRGVKGQSEAVKSVVKKILSKLFSKHFIDDDVAFAEEILEKIKKENLSKKENIIKQKRRDSIQVKHEDKKIPSLKGGHKQQQKGSDPKSGQQSSNKHIDSNENDNGEEKDGQ
;
A
#
# COMPACT_ATOMS: atom_id res chain seq x y z
N MET A 1 5.50 4.32 95.39
CA MET A 1 5.76 5.78 95.43
C MET A 1 5.06 6.47 96.60
N ARG A 2 3.71 6.47 96.68
CA ARG A 2 2.96 7.20 97.72
C ARG A 2 3.37 6.87 99.18
N LEU A 3 3.65 5.60 99.45
CA LEU A 3 4.01 5.11 100.79
C LEU A 3 5.43 5.53 101.24
N TYR A 4 6.40 5.53 100.32
CA TYR A 4 7.78 6.00 100.56
C TYR A 4 7.87 7.52 100.74
N VAL A 5 7.05 8.27 99.99
CA VAL A 5 6.96 9.73 100.13
C VAL A 5 6.39 10.12 101.50
N MET A 6 5.43 9.34 102.02
CA MET A 6 4.91 9.56 103.38
C MET A 6 5.94 9.22 104.47
N GLN A 7 6.74 8.18 104.31
CA GLN A 7 7.84 7.88 105.25
C GLN A 7 8.97 8.94 105.24
N LEU A 8 9.21 9.59 104.10
CA LEU A 8 10.15 10.72 103.98
C LEU A 8 9.65 11.98 104.72
N LEU A 9 8.33 12.21 104.76
CA LEU A 9 7.70 13.33 105.47
C LEU A 9 7.81 13.21 107.00
N GLU A 10 7.90 11.99 107.52
CA GLU A 10 8.01 11.71 108.96
C GLU A 10 9.47 11.66 109.45
N SER A 11 10.45 11.74 108.54
CA SER A 11 11.89 11.64 108.87
C SER A 11 12.51 13.01 109.22
N PRO A 12 13.41 13.09 110.22
CA PRO A 12 14.00 14.37 110.64
C PRO A 12 14.88 14.97 109.54
N ILE A 13 14.55 16.20 109.14
CA ILE A 13 15.06 16.94 107.96
C ILE A 13 16.61 17.02 107.93
N GLY A 14 17.29 16.95 109.07
CA GLY A 14 18.75 17.03 109.17
C GLY A 14 19.55 15.77 108.78
N LYS A 15 18.91 14.61 108.56
CA LYS A 15 19.58 13.35 108.14
C LYS A 15 19.35 12.98 106.68
N ILE A 16 18.54 13.77 105.99
CA ILE A 16 18.11 13.52 104.62
C ILE A 16 19.13 14.20 103.70
N THR A 17 19.94 13.40 103.01
CA THR A 17 20.92 13.90 102.02
C THR A 17 20.65 13.25 100.68
N GLU A 18 21.14 13.83 99.57
CA GLU A 18 20.98 13.27 98.22
C GLU A 18 21.50 11.82 98.08
N LYS A 19 22.35 11.37 99.00
CA LYS A 19 22.92 10.01 99.01
C LYS A 19 22.04 8.96 99.71
N THR A 20 21.02 9.38 100.45
CA THR A 20 20.10 8.53 101.22
C THR A 20 19.29 7.63 100.26
N ASN A 21 19.19 6.33 100.59
CA ASN A 21 18.68 5.29 99.68
C ASN A 21 17.22 5.54 99.26
N GLU A 22 16.42 6.11 100.16
CA GLU A 22 15.01 6.45 99.99
C GLU A 22 14.84 7.55 98.94
N ILE A 23 15.68 8.60 98.98
CA ILE A 23 15.72 9.64 97.95
C ILE A 23 16.16 9.06 96.61
N ARG A 24 17.20 8.21 96.61
CA ARG A 24 17.69 7.57 95.38
C ARG A 24 16.63 6.69 94.72
N PHE A 25 15.84 5.97 95.52
CA PHE A 25 14.73 5.16 95.05
C PHE A 25 13.63 6.03 94.43
N VAL A 26 13.22 7.11 95.11
CA VAL A 26 12.20 8.04 94.59
C VAL A 26 12.66 8.69 93.28
N ILE A 27 13.92 9.15 93.20
CA ILE A 27 14.50 9.71 91.97
C ILE A 27 14.54 8.67 90.85
N SER A 28 14.90 7.41 91.16
CA SER A 28 14.96 6.34 90.16
C SER A 28 13.56 5.96 89.66
N ALA A 29 12.56 5.92 90.55
CA ALA A 29 11.18 5.65 90.19
C ALA A 29 10.58 6.77 89.33
N ILE A 30 10.85 8.04 89.66
CA ILE A 30 10.45 9.20 88.82
C ILE A 30 11.12 9.11 87.45
N ARG A 31 12.42 8.80 87.39
CA ARG A 31 13.14 8.65 86.12
C ARG A 31 12.61 7.50 85.27
N TYR A 32 12.26 6.39 85.90
CA TYR A 32 11.69 5.23 85.22
C TYR A 32 10.30 5.55 84.66
N ASP A 33 9.42 6.16 85.45
CA ASP A 33 8.07 6.56 85.02
C ASP A 33 8.11 7.62 83.90
N LEU A 34 9.02 8.60 84.00
CA LEU A 34 9.24 9.57 82.93
C LEU A 34 9.76 8.92 81.64
N ARG A 35 10.65 7.92 81.76
CA ARG A 35 11.17 7.20 80.60
C ARG A 35 10.08 6.37 79.93
N GLU A 36 9.33 5.59 80.70
CA GLU A 36 8.24 4.77 80.17
C GLU A 36 7.11 5.64 79.59
N GLY A 37 6.75 6.74 80.26
CA GLY A 37 5.80 7.72 79.74
C GLY A 37 6.25 8.38 78.44
N MET A 38 7.54 8.69 78.32
CA MET A 38 8.13 9.22 77.09
C MET A 38 8.13 8.19 75.96
N ASP A 39 8.45 6.93 76.26
CA ASP A 39 8.41 5.82 75.29
C ASP A 39 6.98 5.59 74.79
N VAL A 40 5.98 5.56 75.69
CA VAL A 40 4.55 5.43 75.35
C VAL A 40 4.04 6.64 74.56
N LEU A 41 4.47 7.85 74.90
CA LEU A 41 4.09 9.04 74.14
C LEU A 41 4.69 8.99 72.73
N THR A 42 5.95 8.58 72.62
CA THR A 42 6.67 8.46 71.34
C THR A 42 6.00 7.43 70.44
N THR A 43 5.62 6.26 70.96
CA THR A 43 4.90 5.24 70.18
C THR A 43 3.54 5.74 69.74
N LYS A 44 2.75 6.37 70.61
CA LYS A 44 1.45 6.95 70.22
C LYS A 44 1.55 8.02 69.15
N ILE A 45 2.53 8.92 69.25
CA ILE A 45 2.78 9.94 68.22
C ILE A 45 3.17 9.27 66.90
N THR A 46 4.05 8.27 66.96
CA THR A 46 4.50 7.53 65.77
C THR A 46 3.35 6.79 65.11
N ASP A 47 2.56 6.03 65.87
CA ASP A 47 1.42 5.26 65.36
C ASP A 47 0.34 6.18 64.78
N SER A 48 0.06 7.31 65.44
CA SER A 48 -0.86 8.32 64.91
C SER A 48 -0.33 8.94 63.62
N GLY A 49 0.98 9.19 63.53
CA GLY A 49 1.63 9.69 62.33
C GLY A 49 1.50 8.71 61.18
N VAL A 50 1.88 7.45 61.40
CA VAL A 50 1.79 6.36 60.42
C VAL A 50 0.35 6.14 59.96
N SER A 51 -0.61 6.12 60.88
CA SER A 51 -2.04 6.00 60.54
C SER A 51 -2.52 7.15 59.64
N THR A 52 -2.13 8.38 59.95
CA THR A 52 -2.48 9.57 59.15
C THR A 52 -1.88 9.49 57.74
N VAL A 53 -0.63 9.06 57.62
CA VAL A 53 0.03 8.85 56.32
C VAL A 53 -0.69 7.77 55.51
N ASN A 54 -1.01 6.63 56.13
CA ASN A 54 -1.73 5.54 55.44
C ASN A 54 -3.12 5.95 54.95
N ILE A 55 -3.84 6.81 55.70
CA ILE A 55 -5.12 7.37 55.27
C ILE A 55 -4.91 8.32 54.09
N SER A 56 -3.88 9.17 54.14
CA SER A 56 -3.53 10.09 53.06
C SER A 56 -3.19 9.34 51.77
N ASP A 57 -2.40 8.27 51.84
CA ASP A 57 -2.03 7.46 50.67
C ASP A 57 -3.25 6.82 50.00
N LYS A 58 -4.17 6.27 50.79
CA LYS A 58 -5.43 5.70 50.27
C LYS A 58 -6.30 6.75 49.60
N LEU A 59 -6.38 7.95 50.18
CA LEU A 59 -7.17 9.05 49.63
C LEU A 59 -6.58 9.54 48.30
N MET A 60 -5.25 9.68 48.22
CA MET A 60 -4.54 10.05 46.99
C MET A 60 -4.74 9.03 45.87
N MET A 61 -4.74 7.73 46.21
CA MET A 61 -5.03 6.67 45.25
C MET A 61 -6.45 6.80 44.66
N ILE A 62 -7.45 7.04 45.51
CA ILE A 62 -8.84 7.21 45.08
C ILE A 62 -8.99 8.42 44.16
N ILE A 63 -8.42 9.57 44.53
CA ILE A 63 -8.46 10.79 43.71
C ILE A 63 -7.80 10.54 42.35
N THR A 64 -6.66 9.87 42.32
CA THR A 64 -5.95 9.57 41.07
C THR A 64 -6.80 8.73 40.13
N ILE A 65 -7.44 7.67 40.64
CA ILE A 65 -8.34 6.82 39.85
C ILE A 65 -9.51 7.65 39.31
N ALA A 66 -10.13 8.49 40.14
CA ALA A 66 -11.24 9.35 39.73
C ALA A 66 -10.83 10.34 38.62
N CYS A 67 -9.66 10.98 38.74
CA CYS A 67 -9.14 11.88 37.71
C CYS A 67 -8.88 11.16 36.38
N CYS A 68 -8.31 9.95 36.42
CA CYS A 68 -8.11 9.15 35.20
C CYS A 68 -9.44 8.83 34.50
N LEU A 69 -10.49 8.47 35.26
CA LEU A 69 -11.80 8.19 34.70
C LEU A 69 -12.43 9.44 34.06
N ILE A 70 -12.28 10.61 34.67
CA ILE A 70 -12.78 11.88 34.12
C ILE A 70 -12.05 12.20 32.81
N ILE A 71 -10.72 12.12 32.78
CA ILE A 71 -9.92 12.39 31.56
C ILE A 71 -10.33 11.46 30.42
N VAL A 72 -10.48 10.16 30.69
CA VAL A 72 -10.92 9.19 29.69
C VAL A 72 -12.34 9.52 29.21
N GLY A 73 -13.25 9.87 30.13
CA GLY A 73 -14.61 10.30 29.81
C GLY A 73 -14.63 11.53 28.89
N ASP A 74 -13.85 12.56 29.20
CA ASP A 74 -13.74 13.78 28.40
C ASP A 74 -13.19 13.51 27.00
N VAL A 75 -12.18 12.64 26.89
CA VAL A 75 -11.60 12.25 25.61
C VAL A 75 -12.65 11.52 24.76
N LEU A 76 -13.36 10.55 25.34
CA LEU A 76 -14.41 9.82 24.62
C LEU A 76 -15.54 10.75 24.19
N PHE A 77 -16.00 11.62 25.08
CA PHE A 77 -17.09 12.56 24.80
C PHE A 77 -16.74 13.57 23.70
N ASN A 78 -15.46 13.93 23.54
CA ASN A 78 -15.01 14.78 22.44
C ASN A 78 -14.78 14.01 21.14
N ILE A 79 -14.23 12.79 21.19
CA ILE A 79 -13.90 12.02 19.99
C ILE A 79 -15.17 11.55 19.25
N PHE A 80 -16.16 11.03 19.97
CA PHE A 80 -17.38 10.51 19.32
C PHE A 80 -18.10 11.51 18.41
N PRO A 81 -18.47 12.72 18.88
CA PRO A 81 -19.11 13.72 18.02
C PRO A 81 -18.17 14.25 16.94
N TYR A 82 -16.86 14.31 17.21
CA TYR A 82 -15.88 14.74 16.22
C TYR A 82 -15.80 13.77 15.03
N VAL A 83 -15.77 12.46 15.30
CA VAL A 83 -15.71 11.44 14.24
C VAL A 83 -16.94 11.51 13.34
N ASP A 84 -18.15 11.59 13.92
CA ASP A 84 -19.38 11.70 13.15
C ASP A 84 -19.40 12.98 12.30
N HIS A 85 -19.01 14.11 12.90
CA HIS A 85 -18.90 15.38 12.18
C HIS A 85 -17.89 15.33 11.02
N MET A 86 -16.71 14.73 11.25
CA MET A 86 -15.68 14.59 10.23
C MET A 86 -16.07 13.64 9.11
N GLN A 87 -16.77 12.54 9.39
CA GLN A 87 -17.32 11.66 8.37
C GLN A 87 -18.34 12.41 7.49
N GLY A 88 -19.21 13.21 8.11
CA GLY A 88 -20.17 14.05 7.38
C GLY A 88 -19.51 15.11 6.51
N LEU A 89 -18.49 15.80 7.04
CA LEU A 89 -17.70 16.77 6.27
C LEU A 89 -16.92 16.12 5.14
N SER A 90 -16.31 14.96 5.38
CA SER A 90 -15.60 14.19 4.35
C SER A 90 -16.53 13.77 3.22
N ALA A 91 -17.73 13.26 3.54
CA ALA A 91 -18.72 12.89 2.54
C ALA A 91 -19.18 14.09 1.69
N ARG A 92 -19.37 15.26 2.32
CA ARG A 92 -19.72 16.51 1.60
C ARG A 92 -18.57 17.02 0.74
N SER A 93 -17.35 17.01 1.27
CA SER A 93 -16.13 17.39 0.54
C SER A 93 -15.93 16.49 -0.68
N GLN A 94 -16.10 15.18 -0.52
CA GLN A 94 -16.00 14.24 -1.62
C GLN A 94 -17.08 14.47 -2.67
N LYS A 95 -18.32 14.79 -2.25
CA LYS A 95 -19.38 15.19 -3.18
C LYS A 95 -19.07 16.51 -3.91
N LEU A 96 -18.40 17.46 -3.25
CA LEU A 96 -17.93 18.70 -3.87
C LEU A 96 -16.81 18.46 -4.89
N ILE A 97 -15.85 17.58 -4.57
CA ILE A 97 -14.81 17.13 -5.51
C ILE A 97 -15.45 16.45 -6.73
N GLU A 98 -16.49 15.65 -6.53
CA GLU A 98 -17.25 15.03 -7.63
C GLU A 98 -18.07 16.01 -8.46
N LEU A 99 -18.36 17.20 -7.92
CA LEU A 99 -19.05 18.29 -8.62
C LEU A 99 -18.08 19.32 -9.20
N LEU A 100 -16.79 19.21 -8.90
CA LEU A 100 -15.78 20.01 -9.57
C LEU A 100 -15.87 19.64 -11.06
N PRO A 101 -16.05 20.61 -11.97
CA PRO A 101 -15.94 20.33 -13.39
C PRO A 101 -14.53 19.79 -13.62
N VAL A 102 -14.43 18.48 -13.86
CA VAL A 102 -13.21 17.89 -14.42
C VAL A 102 -13.00 18.63 -15.72
N ASP A 103 -11.82 19.23 -15.91
CA ASP A 103 -11.45 19.92 -17.14
C ASP A 103 -11.90 19.04 -18.32
N GLU A 104 -12.74 19.58 -19.21
CA GLU A 104 -13.35 18.81 -20.30
C GLU A 104 -12.30 18.15 -21.23
N ASN A 105 -11.04 18.57 -21.08
CA ASN A 105 -9.86 18.13 -21.82
C ASN A 105 -9.04 17.01 -21.15
N GLU A 106 -9.34 16.58 -19.92
CA GLU A 106 -8.69 15.41 -19.33
C GLU A 106 -9.41 14.12 -19.74
N LYS A 107 -8.64 13.15 -20.26
CA LYS A 107 -9.15 11.78 -20.48
C LYS A 107 -9.57 11.21 -19.13
N GLU A 108 -10.85 10.91 -18.99
CA GLU A 108 -11.42 10.39 -17.74
C GLU A 108 -11.06 8.92 -17.51
N MET A 109 -10.71 8.21 -18.58
CA MET A 109 -10.25 6.84 -18.57
C MET A 109 -8.89 6.79 -19.26
N GLN A 110 -7.83 6.87 -18.46
CA GLN A 110 -6.45 6.78 -18.92
C GLN A 110 -5.67 5.78 -18.06
N MET A 111 -4.73 5.06 -18.68
CA MET A 111 -3.84 4.15 -17.99
C MET A 111 -2.93 4.92 -17.03
N MET A 112 -3.13 4.72 -15.73
CA MET A 112 -2.30 5.34 -14.71
C MET A 112 -0.95 4.62 -14.58
N PRO A 113 0.14 5.31 -14.16
CA PRO A 113 1.43 4.67 -13.92
C PRO A 113 1.36 3.50 -12.93
N SER A 114 0.45 3.56 -11.94
CA SER A 114 0.25 2.49 -10.95
C SER A 114 -0.42 1.22 -11.50
N MET A 115 -1.01 1.29 -12.71
CA MET A 115 -1.63 0.15 -13.39
C MET A 115 -0.68 -0.55 -14.37
N ARG A 116 0.50 0.05 -14.61
CA ARG A 116 1.51 -0.51 -15.53
C ARG A 116 2.23 -1.65 -14.83
N THR A 117 2.26 -2.80 -15.49
CA THR A 117 2.88 -4.02 -14.94
C THR A 117 4.28 -4.27 -15.44
N ASN A 118 4.78 -3.42 -16.35
CA ASN A 118 6.01 -3.64 -17.12
C ASN A 118 5.97 -4.92 -17.98
N TYR A 119 4.80 -5.54 -18.12
CA TYR A 119 4.57 -6.63 -19.05
C TYR A 119 3.79 -6.10 -20.25
N GLY A 120 4.54 -5.75 -21.31
CA GLY A 120 4.01 -4.98 -22.44
C GLY A 120 2.76 -5.57 -23.11
N LYS A 121 2.63 -6.91 -23.13
CA LYS A 121 1.44 -7.56 -23.68
C LYS A 121 0.17 -7.25 -22.87
N MET A 122 0.22 -7.35 -21.54
CA MET A 122 -0.93 -7.03 -20.69
C MET A 122 -1.21 -5.54 -20.65
N ASP A 123 -0.16 -4.71 -20.57
CA ASP A 123 -0.32 -3.26 -20.55
C ASP A 123 -0.99 -2.76 -21.85
N GLN A 124 -0.67 -3.32 -23.02
CA GLN A 124 -1.32 -3.00 -24.29
C GLN A 124 -2.80 -3.39 -24.32
N MET A 125 -3.14 -4.58 -23.81
CA MET A 125 -4.51 -5.07 -23.81
C MET A 125 -5.41 -4.24 -22.87
N ARG A 126 -4.86 -3.82 -21.72
CA ARG A 126 -5.56 -2.94 -20.77
C ARG A 126 -5.71 -1.52 -21.31
N GLU A 127 -4.68 -0.99 -21.96
CA GLU A 127 -4.73 0.30 -22.64
C GLU A 127 -5.83 0.32 -23.70
N HIS A 128 -5.99 -0.77 -24.46
CA HIS A 128 -7.07 -0.91 -25.43
C HIS A 128 -8.49 -0.93 -24.79
N ILE A 129 -8.65 -1.50 -23.59
CA ILE A 129 -9.91 -1.40 -22.82
C ILE A 129 -10.16 0.06 -22.42
N LEU A 130 -9.13 0.75 -21.92
CA LEU A 130 -9.23 2.12 -21.44
C LEU A 130 -9.54 3.10 -22.58
N ASP A 131 -8.87 2.96 -23.72
CA ASP A 131 -9.11 3.77 -24.92
C ASP A 131 -10.52 3.57 -25.45
N SER A 132 -10.98 2.32 -25.57
CA SER A 132 -12.37 2.05 -26.00
C SER A 132 -13.42 2.54 -24.99
N GLY A 133 -13.08 2.59 -23.70
CA GLY A 133 -13.94 3.19 -22.68
C GLY A 133 -13.97 4.71 -22.75
N GLN A 134 -12.84 5.35 -23.07
CA GLN A 134 -12.76 6.78 -23.31
C GLN A 134 -13.57 7.18 -24.55
N ASP A 135 -13.50 6.41 -25.65
CA ASP A 135 -14.31 6.63 -26.85
C ASP A 135 -15.82 6.61 -26.54
N LEU A 136 -16.25 5.70 -25.65
CA LEU A 136 -17.65 5.66 -25.19
C LEU A 136 -18.01 6.87 -24.33
N ILE A 137 -17.11 7.34 -23.45
CA ILE A 137 -17.33 8.54 -22.65
C ILE A 137 -17.44 9.78 -23.55
N ASP A 138 -16.60 9.86 -24.58
CA ASP A 138 -16.62 10.96 -25.53
C ASP A 138 -17.88 10.92 -26.42
N ALA A 139 -18.32 9.73 -26.83
CA ALA A 139 -19.61 9.54 -27.51
C ALA A 139 -20.81 9.94 -26.62
N ILE A 140 -20.71 9.73 -25.31
CA ILE A 140 -21.71 10.22 -24.34
C ILE A 140 -21.68 11.75 -24.27
N LYS A 141 -20.50 12.37 -24.17
CA LYS A 141 -20.31 13.84 -24.10
C LYS A 141 -20.81 14.54 -25.37
N GLN A 142 -20.56 13.95 -26.54
CA GLN A 142 -20.98 14.52 -27.83
C GLN A 142 -22.47 14.30 -28.16
N HIS A 143 -23.25 13.75 -27.21
CA HIS A 143 -24.69 13.44 -27.37
C HIS A 143 -25.00 12.67 -28.66
N VAL A 144 -24.14 11.71 -29.00
CA VAL A 144 -24.25 10.92 -30.23
C VAL A 144 -25.52 10.06 -30.22
N GLU A 145 -26.05 9.74 -31.41
CA GLU A 145 -27.24 8.91 -31.55
C GLU A 145 -27.14 7.58 -30.79
N ARG A 146 -28.27 7.14 -30.22
CA ARG A 146 -28.40 5.94 -29.40
C ARG A 146 -27.74 4.70 -30.04
N GLN A 147 -27.87 4.54 -31.36
CA GLN A 147 -27.34 3.37 -32.06
C GLN A 147 -25.81 3.32 -32.02
N GLN A 148 -25.14 4.47 -32.18
CA GLN A 148 -23.68 4.57 -32.11
C GLN A 148 -23.18 4.36 -30.68
N LEU A 149 -23.90 4.87 -29.68
CA LEU A 149 -23.60 4.64 -28.27
C LEU A 149 -23.71 3.16 -27.88
N VAL A 150 -24.73 2.45 -28.38
CA VAL A 150 -24.87 1.00 -28.18
C VAL A 150 -23.77 0.22 -28.89
N GLN A 151 -23.31 0.67 -30.06
CA GLN A 151 -22.19 0.06 -30.78
C GLN A 151 -20.87 0.24 -30.03
N ALA A 152 -20.56 1.46 -29.56
CA ALA A 152 -19.39 1.73 -28.72
C ALA A 152 -19.42 0.89 -27.43
N PHE A 153 -20.61 0.72 -26.84
CA PHE A 153 -20.77 -0.16 -25.68
C PHE A 153 -20.52 -1.64 -26.00
N GLN A 154 -20.96 -2.11 -27.16
CA GLN A 154 -20.72 -3.49 -27.58
C GLN A 154 -19.23 -3.74 -27.86
N GLN A 155 -18.53 -2.74 -28.41
CA GLN A 155 -17.10 -2.78 -28.64
C GLN A 155 -16.32 -2.98 -27.34
N ILE A 156 -16.61 -2.20 -26.29
CA ILE A 156 -15.93 -2.38 -25.00
C ILE A 156 -16.23 -3.74 -24.35
N ILE A 157 -17.46 -4.26 -24.46
CA ILE A 157 -17.79 -5.62 -23.99
C ILE A 157 -16.91 -6.66 -24.69
N ASN A 158 -16.82 -6.58 -26.02
CA ASN A 158 -16.09 -7.55 -26.82
C ASN A 158 -14.59 -7.51 -26.53
N ILE A 159 -14.01 -6.31 -26.41
CA ILE A 159 -12.59 -6.12 -26.07
C ILE A 159 -12.29 -6.65 -24.67
N THR A 160 -13.16 -6.33 -23.70
CA THR A 160 -13.00 -6.80 -22.31
C THR A 160 -13.06 -8.33 -22.25
N TYR A 161 -14.01 -8.94 -22.96
CA TYR A 161 -14.13 -10.39 -23.04
C TYR A 161 -12.89 -11.06 -23.62
N HIS A 162 -12.40 -10.56 -24.76
CA HIS A 162 -11.21 -11.11 -25.41
C HIS A 162 -9.97 -10.94 -24.53
N THR A 163 -9.85 -9.80 -23.84
CA THR A 163 -8.72 -9.50 -22.97
C THR A 163 -8.64 -10.47 -21.81
N PHE A 164 -9.75 -10.65 -21.10
CA PHE A 164 -9.84 -11.59 -19.99
C PHE A 164 -9.62 -13.04 -20.43
N GLN A 165 -10.10 -13.44 -21.61
CA GLN A 165 -9.82 -14.80 -22.11
C GLN A 165 -8.34 -15.06 -22.39
N GLU A 166 -7.66 -14.09 -22.99
CA GLU A 166 -6.23 -14.23 -23.29
C GLU A 166 -5.39 -14.23 -21.99
N GLU A 167 -5.77 -13.41 -21.01
CA GLU A 167 -5.17 -13.41 -19.67
C GLU A 167 -5.39 -14.74 -18.93
N GLU A 168 -6.60 -15.29 -18.99
CA GLU A 168 -6.91 -16.60 -18.42
C GLU A 168 -6.11 -17.74 -19.06
N LYS A 169 -5.97 -17.71 -20.39
CA LYS A 169 -5.14 -18.66 -21.14
C LYS A 169 -3.67 -18.50 -20.77
N GLU A 170 -3.22 -17.28 -20.51
CA GLU A 170 -1.86 -17.01 -20.07
C GLU A 170 -1.62 -17.53 -18.63
N MET A 171 -2.57 -17.30 -17.72
CA MET A 171 -2.58 -17.90 -16.37
C MET A 171 -2.47 -19.43 -16.42
N ASP A 172 -3.22 -20.06 -17.33
CA ASP A 172 -3.15 -21.51 -17.59
C ASP A 172 -1.76 -21.93 -18.08
N SER A 173 -1.20 -21.23 -19.07
CA SER A 173 0.10 -21.56 -19.67
C SER A 173 1.29 -21.40 -18.72
N LYS A 174 1.17 -20.51 -17.73
CA LYS A 174 2.25 -20.15 -16.79
C LYS A 174 2.14 -20.86 -15.44
N ASN A 175 1.22 -21.82 -15.31
CA ASN A 175 0.94 -22.53 -14.06
C ASN A 175 0.79 -21.54 -12.88
N TYR A 176 -0.10 -20.56 -13.05
CA TYR A 176 -0.50 -19.68 -11.95
C TYR A 176 -1.20 -20.49 -10.86
N GLU A 177 -1.06 -20.08 -9.60
CA GLU A 177 -1.62 -20.79 -8.46
C GLU A 177 -3.14 -20.96 -8.60
N THR A 178 -3.63 -22.19 -8.51
CA THR A 178 -5.01 -22.54 -8.85
C THR A 178 -6.04 -21.74 -8.06
N GLU A 179 -5.81 -21.54 -6.75
CA GLU A 179 -6.72 -20.79 -5.89
C GLU A 179 -6.80 -19.30 -6.28
N LYS A 180 -5.65 -18.65 -6.51
CA LYS A 180 -5.59 -17.25 -6.96
C LYS A 180 -6.18 -17.07 -8.34
N LYS A 181 -5.92 -18.02 -9.24
CA LYS A 181 -6.45 -18.04 -10.59
C LYS A 181 -7.98 -18.11 -10.59
N ASP A 182 -8.57 -18.98 -9.77
CA ASP A 182 -10.01 -19.13 -9.71
C ASP A 182 -10.68 -17.86 -9.15
N ALA A 183 -10.06 -17.23 -8.14
CA ALA A 183 -10.49 -15.93 -7.63
C ALA A 183 -10.39 -14.81 -8.68
N HIS A 184 -9.31 -14.76 -9.46
CA HIS A 184 -9.11 -13.79 -10.55
C HIS A 184 -10.17 -13.97 -11.66
N LYS A 185 -10.46 -15.23 -12.05
CA LYS A 185 -11.52 -15.57 -13.01
C LYS A 185 -12.91 -15.16 -12.52
N GLU A 186 -13.16 -15.29 -11.21
CA GLU A 186 -14.41 -14.80 -10.62
C GLU A 186 -14.53 -13.28 -10.76
N GLN A 187 -13.44 -12.52 -10.53
CA GLN A 187 -13.44 -11.07 -10.76
C GLN A 187 -13.72 -10.72 -12.23
N HIS A 188 -13.12 -11.43 -13.20
CA HIS A 188 -13.44 -11.25 -14.63
C HIS A 188 -14.93 -11.49 -14.92
N LEU A 189 -15.56 -12.49 -14.31
CA LEU A 189 -16.99 -12.75 -14.48
C LEU A 189 -17.84 -11.60 -13.91
N LEU A 190 -17.54 -11.15 -12.69
CA LEU A 190 -18.25 -10.06 -12.03
C LEU A 190 -18.13 -8.74 -12.79
N LEU A 191 -16.94 -8.40 -13.28
CA LEU A 191 -16.71 -7.19 -14.08
C LEU A 191 -17.48 -7.22 -15.39
N ARG A 192 -17.50 -8.36 -16.09
CA ARG A 192 -18.31 -8.53 -17.31
C ARG A 192 -19.79 -8.41 -17.03
N GLN A 193 -20.30 -8.99 -15.94
CA GLN A 193 -21.71 -8.87 -15.56
C GLN A 193 -22.09 -7.41 -15.25
N ARG A 194 -21.23 -6.69 -14.51
CA ARG A 194 -21.42 -5.26 -14.22
C ARG A 194 -21.41 -4.42 -15.49
N LEU A 195 -20.47 -4.70 -16.41
CA LEU A 195 -20.41 -4.02 -17.70
C LEU A 195 -21.68 -4.28 -18.52
N THR A 196 -22.13 -5.53 -18.64
CA THR A 196 -23.39 -5.85 -19.34
C THR A 196 -24.58 -5.12 -18.72
N SER A 197 -24.68 -5.10 -17.39
CA SER A 197 -25.73 -4.38 -16.68
C SER A 197 -25.69 -2.87 -17.00
N LEU A 198 -24.52 -2.25 -17.02
CA LEU A 198 -24.37 -0.85 -17.44
C LEU A 198 -24.90 -0.61 -18.86
N GLY A 199 -24.63 -1.55 -19.78
CA GLY A 199 -25.12 -1.49 -21.16
C GLY A 199 -26.64 -1.56 -21.25
N ASP A 200 -27.26 -2.40 -20.44
CA ASP A 200 -28.72 -2.54 -20.38
C ASP A 200 -29.39 -1.24 -19.88
N HIS A 201 -28.76 -0.55 -18.92
CA HIS A 201 -29.24 0.75 -18.44
C HIS A 201 -29.17 1.84 -19.53
N LEU A 202 -28.17 1.81 -20.40
CA LEU A 202 -28.06 2.71 -21.56
C LEU A 202 -29.05 2.37 -22.68
N ARG A 203 -29.34 1.08 -22.88
CA ARG A 203 -30.31 0.59 -23.88
C ARG A 203 -31.76 0.86 -23.49
N GLY A 204 -32.06 0.90 -22.19
CA GLY A 204 -33.41 1.11 -21.67
C GLY A 204 -34.01 2.48 -22.02
N VAL A 205 -35.34 2.59 -21.92
CA VAL A 205 -36.10 3.84 -22.22
C VAL A 205 -35.63 5.03 -21.36
N LYS A 206 -35.14 4.75 -20.14
CA LYS A 206 -34.56 5.75 -19.22
C LYS A 206 -33.09 6.09 -19.50
N GLY A 207 -32.40 5.32 -20.34
CA GLY A 207 -30.97 5.48 -20.68
C GLY A 207 -30.64 6.72 -21.50
N GLN A 208 -31.65 7.41 -22.03
CA GLN A 208 -31.49 8.70 -22.70
C GLN A 208 -31.43 9.88 -21.74
N SER A 209 -31.78 9.69 -20.46
CA SER A 209 -31.65 10.74 -19.48
C SER A 209 -30.17 11.06 -19.25
N GLU A 210 -29.82 12.33 -19.30
CA GLU A 210 -28.46 12.82 -19.02
C GLU A 210 -27.97 12.38 -17.63
N ALA A 211 -28.89 12.21 -16.67
CA ALA A 211 -28.57 11.64 -15.36
C ALA A 211 -28.07 10.19 -15.45
N VAL A 212 -28.67 9.36 -16.30
CA VAL A 212 -28.25 7.96 -16.47
C VAL A 212 -26.92 7.89 -17.21
N LYS A 213 -26.74 8.70 -18.27
CA LYS A 213 -25.47 8.81 -18.99
C LYS A 213 -24.32 9.25 -18.08
N SER A 214 -24.55 10.25 -17.23
CA SER A 214 -23.58 10.74 -16.24
C SER A 214 -23.19 9.65 -15.22
N VAL A 215 -24.17 8.90 -14.72
CA VAL A 215 -23.92 7.78 -13.79
C VAL A 215 -23.13 6.67 -14.48
N VAL A 216 -23.50 6.28 -15.70
CA VAL A 216 -22.80 5.22 -16.45
C VAL A 216 -21.36 5.62 -16.74
N LYS A 217 -21.13 6.87 -17.19
CA LYS A 217 -19.79 7.46 -17.38
C LYS A 217 -18.95 7.35 -16.10
N LYS A 218 -19.50 7.78 -14.96
CA LYS A 218 -18.81 7.74 -13.67
C LYS A 218 -18.51 6.32 -13.20
N ILE A 219 -19.43 5.37 -13.37
CA ILE A 219 -19.20 3.98 -12.98
C ILE A 219 -18.17 3.33 -13.91
N LEU A 220 -18.24 3.60 -15.21
CA LEU A 220 -17.33 3.04 -16.21
C LEU A 220 -15.87 3.44 -15.94
N SER A 221 -15.63 4.72 -15.64
CA SER A 221 -14.28 5.23 -15.33
C SER A 221 -13.61 4.52 -14.13
N LYS A 222 -14.41 3.97 -13.21
CA LYS A 222 -13.93 3.31 -11.98
C LYS A 222 -14.02 1.79 -12.03
N LEU A 223 -14.70 1.22 -13.04
CA LEU A 223 -15.07 -0.19 -13.07
C LEU A 223 -13.83 -1.10 -13.06
N PHE A 224 -12.83 -0.74 -13.84
CA PHE A 224 -11.60 -1.53 -14.01
C PHE A 224 -10.48 -1.13 -13.05
N SER A 225 -10.57 0.05 -12.42
CA SER A 225 -9.42 0.65 -11.74
C SER A 225 -8.87 -0.20 -10.61
N LYS A 226 -9.76 -0.79 -9.78
CA LYS A 226 -9.33 -1.64 -8.67
C LYS A 226 -8.67 -2.92 -9.17
N HIS A 227 -9.31 -3.58 -10.13
CA HIS A 227 -8.83 -4.83 -10.69
C HIS A 227 -7.44 -4.68 -11.31
N PHE A 228 -7.26 -3.62 -12.11
CA PHE A 228 -5.98 -3.30 -12.78
C PHE A 228 -4.84 -2.93 -11.83
N ILE A 229 -5.14 -2.43 -10.62
CA ILE A 229 -4.13 -2.05 -9.62
C ILE A 229 -3.79 -3.23 -8.71
N ASP A 230 -4.78 -4.01 -8.31
CA ASP A 230 -4.61 -5.05 -7.29
C ASP A 230 -4.30 -6.41 -7.93
N ASP A 231 -5.28 -7.01 -8.60
CA ASP A 231 -5.24 -8.41 -9.05
C ASP A 231 -4.24 -8.60 -10.21
N ASP A 232 -4.34 -7.68 -11.16
CA ASP A 232 -3.63 -7.69 -12.44
C ASP A 232 -2.15 -7.35 -12.32
N VAL A 233 -1.77 -6.55 -11.32
CA VAL A 233 -0.37 -6.28 -10.97
C VAL A 233 0.22 -7.46 -10.23
N ALA A 234 -0.51 -8.03 -9.27
CA ALA A 234 -0.06 -9.20 -8.51
C ALA A 234 0.23 -10.40 -9.44
N PHE A 235 -0.63 -10.63 -10.43
CA PHE A 235 -0.41 -11.64 -11.45
C PHE A 235 0.86 -11.37 -12.28
N ALA A 236 1.04 -10.14 -12.74
CA ALA A 236 2.18 -9.77 -13.57
C ALA A 236 3.53 -9.88 -12.84
N GLU A 237 3.58 -9.48 -11.57
CA GLU A 237 4.76 -9.61 -10.73
C GLU A 237 5.17 -11.08 -10.59
N GLU A 238 4.21 -11.97 -10.32
CA GLU A 238 4.48 -13.41 -10.19
C GLU A 238 5.00 -14.02 -11.50
N ILE A 239 4.44 -13.63 -12.65
CA ILE A 239 4.93 -14.05 -13.97
C ILE A 239 6.35 -13.54 -14.22
N LEU A 240 6.61 -12.25 -13.97
CA LEU A 240 7.92 -11.66 -14.19
C LEU A 240 8.99 -12.31 -13.33
N GLU A 241 8.67 -12.68 -12.10
CA GLU A 241 9.56 -13.47 -11.25
C GLU A 241 9.86 -14.86 -11.83
N LYS A 242 8.83 -15.58 -12.29
CA LYS A 242 9.00 -16.91 -12.93
C LYS A 242 9.90 -16.81 -14.16
N ILE A 243 9.68 -15.81 -15.03
CA ILE A 243 10.49 -15.56 -16.23
C ILE A 243 11.94 -15.22 -15.86
N LYS A 244 12.17 -14.38 -14.85
CA LYS A 244 13.52 -14.04 -14.37
C LYS A 244 14.27 -15.30 -13.89
N LYS A 245 13.62 -16.15 -13.09
CA LYS A 245 14.18 -17.40 -12.57
C LYS A 245 14.54 -18.38 -13.70
N GLU A 246 13.67 -18.53 -14.71
CA GLU A 246 13.94 -19.36 -15.89
C GLU A 246 15.14 -18.85 -16.71
N ASN A 247 15.23 -17.54 -16.93
CA ASN A 247 16.32 -16.94 -17.70
C ASN A 247 17.67 -17.05 -16.97
N LEU A 248 17.69 -16.92 -15.65
CA LEU A 248 18.88 -17.18 -14.83
C LEU A 248 19.33 -18.64 -14.96
N SER A 249 18.41 -19.59 -14.83
CA SER A 249 18.71 -21.04 -15.00
C SER A 249 19.26 -21.36 -16.39
N LYS A 250 18.67 -20.80 -17.45
CA LYS A 250 19.17 -20.95 -18.83
C LYS A 250 20.58 -20.38 -18.99
N LYS A 251 20.85 -19.20 -18.42
CA LYS A 251 22.17 -18.56 -18.46
C LYS A 251 23.22 -19.39 -17.71
N GLU A 252 22.88 -19.94 -16.55
CA GLU A 252 23.76 -20.85 -15.81
C GLU A 252 24.06 -22.14 -16.58
N ASN A 253 23.06 -22.71 -17.25
CA ASN A 253 23.23 -23.91 -18.08
C ASN A 253 24.15 -23.65 -19.29
N ILE A 254 24.00 -22.49 -19.95
CA ILE A 254 24.90 -22.07 -21.03
C ILE A 254 26.34 -21.89 -20.53
N ILE A 255 26.53 -21.31 -19.34
CA ILE A 255 27.85 -21.14 -18.74
C ILE A 255 28.47 -22.50 -18.36
N LYS A 256 27.68 -23.42 -17.79
CA LYS A 256 28.13 -24.79 -17.48
C LYS A 256 28.49 -25.57 -18.75
N GLN A 257 27.72 -25.43 -19.82
CA GLN A 257 28.01 -26.07 -21.11
C GLN A 257 29.30 -25.52 -21.73
N LYS A 258 29.45 -24.19 -21.82
CA LYS A 258 30.70 -23.56 -22.29
C LYS A 258 31.92 -23.98 -21.47
N ARG A 259 31.78 -24.15 -20.15
CA ARG A 259 32.86 -24.69 -19.30
C ARG A 259 33.20 -26.14 -19.63
N ARG A 260 32.23 -27.01 -19.89
CA ARG A 260 32.47 -28.41 -20.30
C ARG A 260 33.15 -28.51 -21.66
N ASP A 261 32.70 -27.72 -22.63
CA ASP A 261 33.26 -27.72 -23.98
C ASP A 261 34.72 -27.22 -23.97
N SER A 262 35.05 -26.23 -23.13
CA SER A 262 36.43 -25.75 -22.96
C SER A 262 37.38 -26.72 -22.25
N ILE A 263 36.86 -27.73 -21.54
CA ILE A 263 37.66 -28.80 -20.92
C ILE A 263 37.95 -29.93 -21.91
N GLN A 264 37.03 -30.22 -22.84
CA GLN A 264 37.24 -31.24 -23.88
C GLN A 264 38.29 -30.82 -24.92
N VAL A 265 38.33 -29.54 -25.34
CA VAL A 265 39.30 -29.05 -26.34
C VAL A 265 40.75 -29.18 -25.85
N LYS A 266 41.01 -29.04 -24.54
CA LYS A 266 42.37 -29.24 -23.99
C LYS A 266 42.88 -30.68 -24.06
N HIS A 267 42.01 -31.66 -24.31
CA HIS A 267 42.39 -33.07 -24.35
C HIS A 267 42.70 -33.62 -25.75
N GLU A 268 42.29 -32.92 -26.82
CA GLU A 268 42.48 -33.37 -28.22
C GLU A 268 43.68 -32.73 -28.95
N ASP A 269 44.21 -31.59 -28.48
CA ASP A 269 45.32 -30.86 -29.14
C ASP A 269 46.74 -31.46 -28.90
N LYS A 270 46.85 -32.79 -28.88
CA LYS A 270 48.14 -33.52 -28.94
C LYS A 270 48.23 -34.46 -30.14
N LYS A 271 47.85 -34.03 -31.35
CA LYS A 271 48.34 -34.65 -32.60
C LYS A 271 48.64 -33.59 -33.66
N ILE A 272 49.94 -33.43 -33.95
CA ILE A 272 50.52 -32.56 -34.96
C ILE A 272 50.34 -33.17 -36.36
N PRO A 273 49.98 -32.40 -37.40
CA PRO A 273 50.29 -32.76 -38.79
C PRO A 273 51.21 -31.73 -39.47
N SER A 274 52.04 -32.26 -40.36
CA SER A 274 53.10 -31.58 -41.12
C SER A 274 52.58 -30.87 -42.40
N LEU A 275 53.24 -29.77 -42.75
CA LEU A 275 53.02 -28.92 -43.93
C LEU A 275 53.77 -29.40 -45.18
N LYS A 276 53.16 -29.21 -46.36
CA LYS A 276 53.75 -28.70 -47.65
C LYS A 276 52.61 -28.63 -48.69
N GLY A 277 52.25 -27.47 -49.27
CA GLY A 277 52.92 -26.74 -50.37
C GLY A 277 52.55 -27.40 -51.71
N GLY A 278 51.91 -26.81 -52.74
CA GLY A 278 51.74 -25.44 -53.20
C GLY A 278 52.35 -25.32 -54.60
N HIS A 279 51.58 -25.14 -55.69
CA HIS A 279 52.04 -24.51 -56.95
C HIS A 279 50.91 -24.14 -57.93
N LYS A 280 51.07 -22.94 -58.52
CA LYS A 280 50.27 -22.30 -59.59
C LYS A 280 50.69 -22.85 -60.97
N GLN A 281 49.77 -22.83 -61.94
CA GLN A 281 50.03 -22.20 -63.26
C GLN A 281 48.74 -21.94 -64.05
N GLN A 282 48.81 -20.91 -64.89
CA GLN A 282 47.73 -20.18 -65.56
C GLN A 282 47.92 -20.36 -67.08
N GLN A 283 46.85 -20.59 -67.86
CA GLN A 283 46.87 -20.25 -69.30
C GLN A 283 45.45 -19.98 -69.84
N LYS A 284 45.41 -19.00 -70.76
CA LYS A 284 44.27 -18.31 -71.37
C LYS A 284 43.49 -19.15 -72.39
N GLY A 285 42.22 -18.80 -72.61
CA GLY A 285 41.57 -18.99 -73.91
C GLY A 285 40.04 -18.88 -73.94
N SER A 286 39.54 -17.85 -74.65
CA SER A 286 38.26 -17.75 -75.39
C SER A 286 36.90 -17.77 -74.66
N ASP A 287 36.25 -16.60 -74.67
CA ASP A 287 34.79 -16.34 -74.60
C ASP A 287 34.09 -16.77 -75.91
N PRO A 288 32.74 -17.02 -75.97
CA PRO A 288 31.74 -16.00 -75.60
C PRO A 288 30.33 -16.41 -75.12
N LYS A 289 29.63 -15.38 -74.62
CA LYS A 289 28.16 -15.15 -74.49
C LYS A 289 27.39 -15.93 -73.41
N SER A 290 26.81 -15.19 -72.45
CA SER A 290 25.42 -14.69 -72.57
C SER A 290 24.92 -14.00 -71.29
N GLY A 291 24.30 -12.82 -71.44
CA GLY A 291 23.25 -12.24 -70.60
C GLY A 291 23.61 -11.86 -69.15
N GLN A 292 23.29 -10.70 -68.60
CA GLN A 292 22.42 -9.61 -69.01
C GLN A 292 22.77 -8.45 -68.05
N GLN A 293 23.00 -7.26 -68.59
CA GLN A 293 23.28 -6.04 -67.83
C GLN A 293 22.12 -5.07 -67.99
N SER A 294 22.17 -4.03 -67.14
CA SER A 294 21.47 -2.74 -67.20
C SER A 294 20.16 -2.64 -66.42
N SER A 295 20.11 -1.79 -65.37
CA SER A 295 20.18 -0.30 -65.37
C SER A 295 18.82 0.29 -65.70
N ASN A 296 18.37 1.46 -65.24
CA ASN A 296 18.80 2.48 -64.28
C ASN A 296 17.73 3.61 -64.43
N LYS A 297 17.68 4.54 -63.47
CA LYS A 297 17.09 5.90 -63.53
C LYS A 297 15.56 6.04 -63.61
N HIS A 298 14.87 6.77 -62.71
CA HIS A 298 15.02 8.16 -62.22
C HIS A 298 14.53 9.19 -63.23
N ILE A 299 13.43 9.88 -62.87
CA ILE A 299 13.00 11.18 -63.41
C ILE A 299 12.41 11.97 -62.22
N ASP A 300 13.15 12.98 -61.76
CA ASP A 300 12.63 14.22 -61.15
C ASP A 300 11.93 15.02 -62.28
N SER A 301 11.07 16.02 -62.12
CA SER A 301 11.21 17.21 -61.27
C SER A 301 10.06 18.19 -61.58
N ASN A 302 9.92 19.15 -60.65
CA ASN A 302 9.45 20.54 -60.78
C ASN A 302 7.94 20.81 -60.69
N GLU A 303 7.46 21.53 -59.68
CA GLU A 303 7.76 22.91 -59.18
C GLU A 303 7.16 24.04 -60.01
N ASN A 304 6.44 24.88 -59.26
CA ASN A 304 6.30 26.35 -59.36
C ASN A 304 5.27 26.89 -60.37
N ASP A 305 4.51 27.96 -60.12
CA ASP A 305 4.42 28.92 -58.99
C ASP A 305 3.31 29.97 -59.33
N ASN A 306 2.77 30.63 -58.29
CA ASN A 306 2.08 31.93 -58.21
C ASN A 306 0.81 32.23 -59.06
N GLY A 307 -0.18 33.02 -58.61
CA GLY A 307 -0.36 33.88 -57.41
C GLY A 307 -1.69 34.65 -57.51
N GLU A 308 -2.13 35.25 -56.39
CA GLU A 308 -2.89 36.53 -56.17
C GLU A 308 -4.08 36.93 -57.11
N GLU A 309 -5.21 37.55 -56.72
CA GLU A 309 -5.57 38.48 -55.63
C GLU A 309 -7.10 38.84 -55.67
N LYS A 310 -7.62 39.42 -54.58
CA LYS A 310 -8.72 40.41 -54.39
C LYS A 310 -10.18 40.01 -54.01
N ASP A 311 -10.53 40.50 -52.81
CA ASP A 311 -11.64 41.37 -52.38
C ASP A 311 -13.11 41.14 -52.83
N GLY A 312 -14.01 41.15 -51.84
CA GLY A 312 -15.37 41.67 -52.01
C GLY A 312 -16.47 41.14 -51.06
N GLN A 313 -16.87 42.00 -50.11
CA GLN A 313 -18.07 42.00 -49.22
C GLN A 313 -18.06 41.18 -47.93
#